data_AF-A0A735P0V1-F1
#
_entry.id   AF-A0A735P0V1-F1
#
_cell.length_a   1.000
_cell.length_b   1.000
_cell.length_c   1.000
_cell.angle_alpha   90.00
_cell.angle_beta   90.00
_cell.angle_gamma   90.00
#
_symmetry.space_group_name_H-M   'P 1'
#
loop_
_entity.id
_entity.type
_entity.pdbx_description
1 polymer ?
#
loop_
_entity_poly.entity_id
_entity_poly.type
_entity_poly.pdbx_seq_one_letter_code
_entity_poly.pdbx_strand_id
1 'polypeptide(L)'
;MAVMPFRHQSLRLLGMRDKILLLDEVHAYDGYMVKLLEGLLRFHAAQGGSAIILSATLPAALREKLLDAFNNGAGFAAADPNDNAGYPWLSHLSSSGLLEQPLAARPEMQRTVSVNWIQQRREALDIIYRVVTAGQCVCWIRNTVDDARDIYQQLLHEGIVPEENLLLFHSRFAFTDRITIENKTLSWFGNHASVSERQGKVLIATQVVEQSLDLDFDWMISDLAPIDLLIQRAGRLQRHIRDAHGQRQSALPDGRQPPILHILAPEWQEHAEEGWLGQELKGTGFVYADHACLWRTQALLRQYGEIRMPDNARDLVDGVYEQKIAAPADLQTFSDIAFGKVLSQRSVAAQNLLRHDLGYDRESSDFLWDKDREFSTRLGEESVDVYLARKGIDGQLRPLVDEIDFCWEKSRLSVRKSWWQKNSGTFQCPDEETLTCFRKRHHRPSGHIVLVSEMGEASYYSKRFGLV
;
A
#
# COMPACT_ATOMS: atom_id res chain seq x y z
N MET A 1 0.58 1.02 -19.57
CA MET A 1 0.00 1.71 -20.74
C MET A 1 0.84 1.55 -22.00
N ALA A 2 2.16 1.74 -21.94
CA ALA A 2 3.03 1.69 -23.13
C ALA A 2 3.04 0.31 -23.84
N VAL A 3 2.57 -0.76 -23.21
CA VAL A 3 2.51 -2.12 -23.78
C VAL A 3 1.08 -2.65 -23.93
N MET A 4 0.09 -1.75 -23.96
CA MET A 4 -1.33 -2.07 -24.08
C MET A 4 -1.95 -1.24 -25.22
N PRO A 5 -3.06 -1.67 -25.84
CA PRO A 5 -3.70 -1.01 -27.00
C PRO A 5 -4.41 0.31 -26.64
N PHE A 6 -3.69 1.27 -26.03
CA PHE A 6 -4.18 2.61 -25.75
C PHE A 6 -3.91 3.56 -26.92
N ARG A 7 -4.77 4.58 -27.07
CA ARG A 7 -4.46 5.72 -27.95
C ARG A 7 -3.12 6.34 -27.55
N HIS A 8 -2.31 6.68 -28.56
CA HIS A 8 -0.96 7.22 -28.39
C HIS A 8 0.02 6.28 -27.65
N GLN A 9 -0.20 4.97 -27.69
CA GLN A 9 0.73 4.00 -27.10
C GLN A 9 2.13 4.08 -27.72
N SER A 10 2.25 4.21 -29.04
CA SER A 10 3.54 4.33 -29.74
C SER A 10 4.34 5.55 -29.30
N LEU A 11 3.67 6.68 -29.01
CA LEU A 11 4.31 7.87 -28.42
C LEU A 11 4.86 7.60 -27.01
N ARG A 12 4.21 6.72 -26.23
CA ARG A 12 4.72 6.31 -24.91
C ARG A 12 5.94 5.41 -25.05
N LEU A 13 5.95 4.45 -25.99
CA LEU A 13 7.16 3.67 -26.28
C LEU A 13 8.31 4.55 -26.74
N LEU A 14 8.05 5.46 -27.69
CA LEU A 14 9.04 6.43 -28.14
C LEU A 14 9.55 7.30 -26.99
N GLY A 15 8.66 7.75 -26.10
CA GLY A 15 9.02 8.52 -24.92
C GLY A 15 9.81 7.72 -23.87
N MET A 16 9.78 6.38 -23.91
CA MET A 16 10.59 5.51 -23.06
C MET A 16 11.92 5.09 -23.71
N ARG A 17 12.04 5.25 -25.02
CA ARG A 17 13.27 4.95 -25.77
C ARG A 17 14.44 5.76 -25.20
N ASP A 18 15.61 5.14 -25.15
CA ASP A 18 16.86 5.71 -24.63
C ASP A 18 16.78 6.20 -23.17
N LYS A 19 15.85 5.65 -22.38
CA LYS A 19 15.72 5.92 -20.94
C LYS A 19 16.01 4.68 -20.11
N ILE A 20 16.48 4.92 -18.89
CA ILE A 20 16.55 3.91 -17.84
C ILE A 20 15.20 3.87 -17.14
N LEU A 21 14.59 2.69 -17.08
CA LEU A 21 13.33 2.48 -16.37
C LEU A 21 13.64 2.18 -14.90
N LEU A 22 13.39 3.14 -14.01
CA LEU A 22 13.47 2.95 -12.56
C LEU A 22 12.09 2.50 -12.04
N LEU A 23 12.04 1.32 -11.45
CA LEU A 23 10.83 0.73 -10.88
C LEU A 23 11.07 0.57 -9.38
N ASP A 24 10.28 1.28 -8.58
CA ASP A 24 10.37 1.26 -7.12
C ASP A 24 9.21 0.45 -6.52
N GLU A 25 9.45 -0.18 -5.37
CA GLU A 25 8.48 -0.97 -4.59
C GLU A 25 7.68 -2.02 -5.39
N VAL A 26 8.36 -2.75 -6.28
CA VAL A 26 7.72 -3.74 -7.17
C VAL A 26 7.01 -4.88 -6.42
N HIS A 27 7.34 -5.11 -5.15
CA HIS A 27 6.65 -6.09 -4.32
C HIS A 27 5.19 -5.71 -4.02
N ALA A 28 4.81 -4.44 -4.10
CA ALA A 28 3.44 -3.98 -3.85
C ALA A 28 2.51 -4.25 -5.03
N TYR A 29 3.02 -4.83 -6.13
CA TYR A 29 2.23 -5.06 -7.34
C TYR A 29 1.42 -6.36 -7.27
N ASP A 30 0.13 -6.26 -7.61
CA ASP A 30 -0.74 -7.42 -7.76
C ASP A 30 -0.38 -8.27 -9.00
N GLY A 31 -0.98 -9.47 -9.09
CA GLY A 31 -0.70 -10.39 -10.19
C GLY A 31 -0.95 -9.80 -11.59
N TYR A 32 -1.92 -8.89 -11.70
CA TYR A 32 -2.22 -8.16 -12.94
C TYR A 32 -1.09 -7.21 -13.33
N MET A 33 -0.68 -6.33 -12.40
CA MET A 33 0.40 -5.37 -12.61
C MET A 33 1.75 -6.06 -12.84
N VAL A 34 2.04 -7.14 -12.13
CA VAL A 34 3.22 -7.97 -12.39
C VAL A 34 3.23 -8.46 -13.83
N LYS A 35 2.09 -8.96 -14.34
CA LYS A 35 2.03 -9.44 -15.73
C LYS A 35 2.22 -8.31 -16.73
N LEU A 36 1.63 -7.14 -16.49
CA LEU A 36 1.87 -5.96 -17.32
C LEU A 36 3.33 -5.51 -17.28
N LEU A 37 3.97 -5.61 -16.12
CA LEU A 37 5.38 -5.29 -15.94
C LEU A 37 6.29 -6.27 -16.69
N GLU A 38 5.98 -7.58 -16.69
CA GLU A 38 6.67 -8.56 -17.53
C GLU A 38 6.64 -8.12 -19.01
N GLY A 39 5.45 -7.72 -19.50
CA GLY A 39 5.30 -7.19 -20.86
C GLY A 39 6.11 -5.92 -21.09
N LEU A 40 6.09 -4.98 -20.14
CA LEU A 40 6.85 -3.73 -20.21
C LEU A 40 8.36 -3.97 -20.29
N LEU A 41 8.89 -4.83 -19.41
CA LEU A 41 10.31 -5.18 -19.40
C LEU A 41 10.72 -5.85 -20.71
N ARG A 42 9.89 -6.75 -21.25
CA ARG A 42 10.16 -7.40 -22.54
C ARG A 42 10.27 -6.40 -23.68
N PHE A 43 9.30 -5.48 -23.82
CA PHE A 43 9.33 -4.44 -24.85
C PHE A 43 10.48 -3.46 -24.67
N HIS A 44 10.79 -3.08 -23.43
CA HIS A 44 11.86 -2.13 -23.14
C HIS A 44 13.24 -2.73 -23.46
N ALA A 45 13.47 -3.97 -23.04
CA ALA A 45 14.68 -4.73 -23.32
C ALA A 45 14.90 -4.95 -24.82
N ALA A 46 13.84 -5.29 -25.56
CA ALA A 46 13.91 -5.48 -27.02
C ALA A 46 14.30 -4.21 -27.80
N GLN A 47 14.07 -3.03 -27.21
CA GLN A 47 14.51 -1.74 -27.77
C GLN A 47 15.93 -1.36 -27.35
N GLY A 48 16.66 -2.24 -26.63
CA GLY A 48 17.98 -1.96 -26.07
C GLY A 48 17.94 -1.13 -24.78
N GLY A 49 16.78 -1.01 -24.15
CA GLY A 49 16.60 -0.25 -22.90
C GLY A 49 17.21 -0.95 -21.68
N SER A 50 17.46 -0.18 -20.63
CA SER A 50 17.91 -0.69 -19.33
C SER A 50 16.86 -0.45 -18.25
N ALA A 51 16.78 -1.33 -17.25
CA ALA A 51 15.86 -1.21 -16.12
C ALA A 51 16.58 -1.42 -14.79
N ILE A 52 16.14 -0.68 -13.76
CA ILE A 52 16.56 -0.85 -12.36
C ILE A 52 15.30 -1.13 -11.57
N ILE A 53 15.28 -2.26 -10.86
CA ILE A 53 14.15 -2.68 -10.05
C ILE A 53 14.57 -2.65 -8.58
N LEU A 54 13.85 -1.84 -7.79
CA LEU A 54 14.04 -1.70 -6.35
C LEU A 54 12.87 -2.35 -5.62
N SER A 55 13.18 -3.08 -4.55
CA SER A 55 12.18 -3.71 -3.70
C SER A 55 12.76 -4.00 -2.32
N ALA A 56 11.99 -3.69 -1.27
CA ALA A 56 12.34 -4.08 0.10
C ALA A 56 12.31 -5.61 0.30
N THR A 57 11.33 -6.29 -0.29
CA THR A 57 11.08 -7.73 -0.12
C THR A 57 10.58 -8.33 -1.44
N LEU A 58 11.43 -9.01 -2.21
CA LEU A 58 11.04 -9.59 -3.51
C LEU A 58 11.05 -11.12 -3.46
N PRO A 59 9.90 -11.81 -3.44
CA PRO A 59 9.85 -13.28 -3.45
C PRO A 59 10.64 -13.90 -4.61
N ALA A 60 11.16 -15.12 -4.42
CA ALA A 60 12.04 -15.78 -5.38
C ALA A 60 11.37 -15.93 -6.74
N ALA A 61 10.14 -16.44 -6.74
CA ALA A 61 9.34 -16.62 -7.95
C ALA A 61 9.04 -15.30 -8.69
N LEU A 62 8.98 -14.16 -7.99
CA LEU A 62 8.77 -12.86 -8.65
C LEU A 62 10.06 -12.34 -9.27
N ARG A 63 11.19 -12.48 -8.59
CA ARG A 63 12.51 -12.14 -9.14
C ARG A 63 12.79 -12.88 -10.44
N GLU A 64 12.57 -14.20 -10.45
CA GLU A 64 12.73 -15.06 -11.63
C GLU A 64 11.89 -14.56 -12.81
N LYS A 65 10.58 -14.33 -12.60
CA LYS A 65 9.68 -13.81 -13.65
C LYS A 65 10.16 -12.49 -14.26
N LEU A 66 10.69 -11.58 -13.44
CA LEU A 66 11.17 -10.27 -13.91
C LEU A 66 12.49 -10.39 -14.68
N LEU A 67 13.41 -11.23 -14.20
CA LEU A 67 14.64 -11.56 -14.92
C LEU A 67 14.31 -12.19 -16.27
N ASP A 68 13.46 -13.21 -16.30
CA ASP A 68 13.02 -13.89 -17.52
C ASP A 68 12.36 -12.94 -18.51
N ALA A 69 11.48 -12.05 -18.03
CA ALA A 69 10.81 -11.10 -18.89
C ALA A 69 11.80 -10.18 -19.62
N PHE A 70 12.81 -9.67 -18.89
CA PHE A 70 13.86 -8.85 -19.47
C PHE A 70 14.79 -9.67 -20.39
N ASN A 71 15.23 -10.85 -19.94
CA ASN A 71 16.12 -11.75 -20.67
C ASN A 71 15.55 -12.12 -22.05
N ASN A 72 14.27 -12.52 -22.07
CA ASN A 72 13.53 -12.84 -23.28
C ASN A 72 13.37 -11.64 -24.22
N GLY A 73 13.17 -10.44 -23.67
CA GLY A 73 13.07 -9.22 -24.48
C GLY A 73 14.41 -8.83 -25.11
N ALA A 74 15.50 -8.95 -24.36
CA ALA A 74 16.84 -8.64 -24.84
C ALA A 74 17.41 -9.68 -25.81
N GLY A 75 16.82 -10.88 -25.87
CA GLY A 75 17.35 -11.99 -26.67
C GLY A 75 18.66 -12.55 -26.11
N PHE A 76 18.88 -12.44 -24.80
CA PHE A 76 20.04 -12.99 -24.12
C PHE A 76 19.89 -14.51 -23.90
N ALA A 77 20.99 -15.19 -23.60
CA ALA A 77 20.95 -16.61 -23.24
C ALA A 77 20.17 -16.79 -21.93
N ALA A 78 19.46 -17.92 -21.80
CA ALA A 78 18.82 -18.29 -20.53
C ALA A 78 19.87 -18.36 -19.42
N ALA A 79 19.52 -17.82 -18.25
CA ALA A 79 20.36 -17.85 -17.07
C ALA A 79 19.49 -18.20 -15.86
N ASP A 80 19.90 -19.22 -15.12
CA ASP A 80 19.17 -19.68 -13.94
C ASP A 80 19.53 -18.79 -12.75
N PRO A 81 18.54 -18.15 -12.08
CA PRO A 81 18.79 -17.41 -10.86
C PRO A 81 19.24 -18.32 -9.71
N ASN A 82 20.02 -17.77 -8.78
CA ASN A 82 20.48 -18.46 -7.59
C ASN A 82 19.34 -18.65 -6.59
N ASP A 83 18.95 -19.91 -6.37
CA ASP A 83 17.91 -20.30 -5.41
C ASP A 83 18.22 -19.91 -3.95
N ASN A 84 19.50 -19.74 -3.61
CA ASN A 84 19.96 -19.40 -2.27
C ASN A 84 20.26 -17.91 -2.08
N ALA A 85 19.67 -17.05 -2.92
CA ALA A 85 19.84 -15.61 -2.80
C ALA A 85 19.28 -15.09 -1.47
N GLY A 86 20.16 -14.50 -0.66
CA GLY A 86 19.81 -13.92 0.63
C GLY A 86 19.21 -12.52 0.54
N TYR A 87 19.36 -11.75 1.60
CA TYR A 87 19.04 -10.33 1.63
C TYR A 87 20.11 -9.59 2.43
N PRO A 88 20.58 -8.40 2.00
CA PRO A 88 20.28 -7.73 0.73
C PRO A 88 21.03 -8.38 -0.45
N TRP A 89 20.41 -8.37 -1.63
CA TRP A 89 20.90 -9.08 -2.81
C TRP A 89 20.87 -8.21 -4.06
N LEU A 90 21.85 -8.39 -4.94
CA LEU A 90 21.90 -7.75 -6.25
C LEU A 90 21.92 -8.82 -7.35
N SER A 91 20.94 -8.77 -8.24
CA SER A 91 20.93 -9.51 -9.50
C SER A 91 21.17 -8.54 -10.65
N HIS A 92 22.24 -8.74 -11.41
CA HIS A 92 22.64 -7.91 -12.54
C HIS A 92 22.67 -8.76 -13.81
N LEU A 93 21.65 -8.60 -14.65
CA LEU A 93 21.52 -9.29 -15.93
C LEU A 93 22.07 -8.43 -17.07
N SER A 94 22.92 -9.01 -17.91
CA SER A 94 23.50 -8.36 -19.08
C SER A 94 23.66 -9.36 -20.24
N SER A 95 24.13 -8.88 -21.40
CA SER A 95 24.49 -9.75 -22.53
C SER A 95 25.61 -10.74 -22.21
N SER A 96 26.39 -10.49 -21.16
CA SER A 96 27.44 -11.40 -20.67
C SER A 96 26.93 -12.48 -19.71
N GLY A 97 25.65 -12.43 -19.34
CA GLY A 97 25.01 -13.36 -18.41
C GLY A 97 24.46 -12.65 -17.17
N LEU A 98 23.97 -13.48 -16.24
CA LEU A 98 23.46 -13.07 -14.94
C LEU A 98 24.58 -13.11 -13.89
N LEU A 99 24.89 -11.97 -13.30
CA LEU A 99 25.80 -11.85 -12.17
C LEU A 99 24.97 -11.59 -10.92
N GLU A 100 25.15 -12.42 -9.90
CA GLU A 100 24.45 -12.27 -8.63
C GLU A 100 25.43 -12.24 -7.47
N GLN A 101 25.19 -11.33 -6.54
CA GLN A 101 26.04 -11.19 -5.37
C GLN A 101 25.25 -10.68 -4.15
N PRO A 102 25.62 -11.14 -2.94
CA PRO A 102 25.15 -10.53 -1.72
C PRO A 102 25.71 -9.10 -1.60
N LEU A 103 24.92 -8.21 -1.01
CA LEU A 103 25.36 -6.86 -0.67
C LEU A 103 25.61 -6.78 0.84
N ALA A 104 26.66 -6.05 1.22
CA ALA A 104 26.91 -5.77 2.63
C ALA A 104 25.78 -4.90 3.20
N ALA A 105 25.12 -5.39 4.25
CA ALA A 105 24.14 -4.61 4.97
C ALA A 105 24.83 -3.48 5.75
N ARG A 106 24.22 -2.30 5.76
CA ARG A 106 24.68 -1.18 6.58
C ARG A 106 24.40 -1.50 8.05
N PRO A 107 25.30 -1.17 8.99
CA PRO A 107 25.06 -1.40 10.42
C PRO A 107 23.74 -0.80 10.92
N GLU A 108 23.35 0.36 10.40
CA GLU A 108 22.10 1.05 10.75
C GLU A 108 20.83 0.27 10.34
N MET A 109 20.95 -0.65 9.37
CA MET A 109 19.86 -1.52 8.93
C MET A 109 19.84 -2.87 9.65
N GLN A 110 20.88 -3.20 10.42
CA GLN A 110 20.95 -4.41 11.22
C GLN A 110 20.17 -4.19 12.51
N ARG A 111 18.95 -4.71 12.55
CA ARG A 111 18.06 -4.50 13.69
C ARG A 111 17.17 -5.70 13.92
N THR A 112 16.85 -5.90 15.19
CA THR A 112 15.96 -6.95 15.66
C THR A 112 14.73 -6.28 16.25
N VAL A 113 13.57 -6.61 15.70
CA VAL A 113 12.28 -6.16 16.19
C VAL A 113 11.55 -7.36 16.79
N SER A 114 11.39 -7.36 18.11
CA SER A 114 10.62 -8.42 18.77
C SER A 114 9.15 -8.28 18.45
N VAL A 115 8.44 -9.41 18.38
CA VAL A 115 7.00 -9.42 18.13
C VAL A 115 6.25 -9.67 19.43
N ASN A 116 5.25 -8.83 19.73
CA ASN A 116 4.30 -9.08 20.80
C ASN A 116 2.89 -9.25 20.22
N TRP A 117 2.21 -10.32 20.60
CA TRP A 117 0.86 -10.63 20.13
C TRP A 117 -0.18 -10.06 21.09
N ILE A 118 -1.15 -9.33 20.56
CA ILE A 118 -2.34 -8.87 21.28
C ILE A 118 -3.58 -9.44 20.59
N GLN A 119 -4.63 -9.77 21.35
CA GLN A 119 -5.85 -10.40 20.81
C GLN A 119 -7.04 -9.45 20.79
N GLN A 120 -7.02 -8.43 21.65
CA GLN A 120 -8.14 -7.51 21.82
C GLN A 120 -7.72 -6.06 21.59
N ARG A 121 -8.63 -5.27 21.02
CA ARG A 121 -8.43 -3.82 20.82
C ARG A 121 -8.09 -3.08 22.11
N ARG A 122 -8.59 -3.56 23.26
CA ARG A 122 -8.33 -2.96 24.57
C ARG A 122 -6.85 -2.98 24.93
N GLU A 123 -6.15 -4.06 24.61
CA GLU A 123 -4.71 -4.19 24.88
C GLU A 123 -3.91 -3.16 24.06
N ALA A 124 -4.32 -2.89 22.82
CA ALA A 124 -3.73 -1.84 22.00
C ALA A 124 -3.95 -0.45 22.61
N LEU A 125 -5.15 -0.17 23.13
CA LEU A 125 -5.45 1.09 23.82
C LEU A 125 -4.60 1.25 25.08
N ASP A 126 -4.48 0.21 25.90
CA ASP A 126 -3.65 0.21 27.11
C ASP A 126 -2.16 0.49 26.78
N ILE A 127 -1.67 -0.05 25.65
CA ILE A 127 -0.34 0.27 25.12
C ILE A 127 -0.26 1.76 24.77
N ILE A 128 -1.21 2.29 23.99
CA ILE A 128 -1.23 3.71 23.60
C ILE A 128 -1.20 4.62 24.83
N TYR A 129 -2.02 4.36 25.83
CA TYR A 129 -2.08 5.17 27.05
C TYR A 129 -0.76 5.16 27.82
N ARG A 130 -0.13 3.99 27.95
CA ARG A 130 1.19 3.88 28.58
C ARG A 130 2.25 4.67 27.80
N VAL A 131 2.27 4.55 26.48
CA VAL A 131 3.26 5.21 25.61
C VAL A 131 3.11 6.74 25.67
N VAL A 132 1.87 7.24 25.59
CA VAL A 132 1.57 8.67 25.68
C VAL A 132 1.94 9.23 27.05
N THR A 133 1.65 8.49 28.13
CA THR A 133 2.01 8.89 29.51
C THR A 133 3.53 8.97 29.68
N ALA A 134 4.29 8.11 29.00
CA ALA A 134 5.74 8.17 28.96
C ALA A 134 6.31 9.28 28.04
N GLY A 135 5.44 10.07 27.39
CA GLY A 135 5.85 11.12 26.46
C GLY A 135 6.39 10.60 25.13
N GLN A 136 6.21 9.33 24.81
CA GLN A 136 6.68 8.70 23.57
C GLN A 136 5.59 8.77 22.49
N CYS A 137 5.97 8.50 21.23
CA CYS A 137 5.00 8.44 20.13
C CYS A 137 4.63 7.00 19.71
N VAL A 138 3.41 6.84 19.21
CA VAL A 138 2.89 5.55 18.73
C VAL A 138 2.09 5.67 17.44
N CYS A 139 2.26 4.69 16.56
CA CYS A 139 1.37 4.48 15.42
C CYS A 139 0.57 3.19 15.57
N TRP A 140 -0.74 3.24 15.31
CA TRP A 140 -1.54 2.04 15.09
C TRP A 140 -2.02 1.99 13.64
N ILE A 141 -1.53 1.00 12.90
CA ILE A 141 -1.90 0.73 11.51
C ILE A 141 -3.05 -0.28 11.48
N ARG A 142 -4.23 0.19 11.09
CA ARG A 142 -5.43 -0.62 10.87
C ARG A 142 -5.56 -1.01 9.40
N ASN A 143 -6.08 -2.20 9.13
CA ASN A 143 -6.21 -2.65 7.75
C ASN A 143 -7.38 -2.03 6.98
N THR A 144 -8.39 -1.50 7.69
CA THR A 144 -9.53 -0.82 7.07
C THR A 144 -9.70 0.60 7.58
N VAL A 145 -10.31 1.44 6.75
CA VAL A 145 -10.62 2.85 7.09
C VAL A 145 -11.68 2.93 8.18
N ASP A 146 -12.68 2.05 8.16
CA ASP A 146 -13.75 2.07 9.15
C ASP A 146 -13.19 1.71 10.53
N ASP A 147 -12.35 0.67 10.61
CA ASP A 147 -11.68 0.31 11.86
C ASP A 147 -10.75 1.41 12.39
N ALA A 148 -10.01 2.11 11.51
CA ALA A 148 -9.17 3.24 11.89
C ALA A 148 -9.99 4.40 12.48
N ARG A 149 -11.14 4.69 11.87
CA ARG A 149 -12.06 5.75 12.32
C ARG A 149 -12.69 5.40 13.66
N ASP A 150 -13.13 4.17 13.83
CA ASP A 150 -13.75 3.68 15.08
C ASP A 150 -12.79 3.83 16.26
N ILE A 151 -11.53 3.41 16.10
CA ILE A 151 -10.49 3.56 17.14
C ILE A 151 -10.18 5.03 17.41
N TYR A 152 -10.05 5.85 16.36
CA TYR A 152 -9.81 7.28 16.51
C TYR A 152 -10.97 7.96 17.27
N GLN A 153 -12.22 7.63 16.95
CA GLN A 153 -13.40 8.12 17.69
C GLN A 153 -13.39 7.66 19.15
N GLN A 154 -13.04 6.41 19.41
CA GLN A 154 -12.94 5.88 20.76
C GLN A 154 -11.89 6.65 21.60
N LEU A 155 -10.69 6.87 21.07
CA LEU A 155 -9.63 7.62 21.74
C LEU A 155 -10.05 9.05 22.08
N LEU A 156 -10.82 9.70 21.20
CA LEU A 156 -11.37 11.03 21.45
C LEU A 156 -12.42 11.03 22.55
N HIS A 157 -13.30 10.03 22.56
CA HIS A 157 -14.34 9.91 23.56
C HIS A 157 -13.77 9.67 24.97
N GLU A 158 -12.73 8.83 25.06
CA GLU A 158 -12.07 8.54 26.34
C GLU A 158 -11.24 9.73 26.86
N GLY A 159 -10.72 10.59 25.98
CA GLY A 159 -10.09 11.86 26.35
C GLY A 159 -8.75 11.73 27.09
N ILE A 160 -8.19 10.51 27.17
CA ILE A 160 -6.88 10.24 27.79
C ILE A 160 -5.75 10.83 26.93
N VAL A 161 -5.88 10.72 25.61
CA VAL A 161 -4.95 11.34 24.65
C VAL A 161 -5.53 12.71 24.28
N PRO A 162 -4.80 13.83 24.49
CA PRO A 162 -5.26 15.14 24.07
C PRO A 162 -5.58 15.18 22.57
N GLU A 163 -6.67 15.84 22.21
CA GLU A 163 -7.15 15.91 20.82
C GLU A 163 -6.07 16.46 19.86
N GLU A 164 -5.31 17.46 20.30
CA GLU A 164 -4.22 18.07 19.56
C GLU A 164 -3.00 17.15 19.36
N ASN A 165 -2.96 16.02 20.07
CA ASN A 165 -1.93 14.99 19.99
C ASN A 165 -2.38 13.75 19.20
N LEU A 166 -3.64 13.71 18.75
CA LEU A 166 -4.20 12.57 18.03
C LEU A 166 -4.44 12.91 16.55
N LEU A 167 -3.95 12.06 15.65
CA LEU A 167 -4.11 12.22 14.21
C LEU A 167 -4.67 10.94 13.57
N LEU A 168 -5.57 11.11 12.60
CA LEU A 168 -6.12 10.05 11.76
C LEU A 168 -5.63 10.23 10.32
N PHE A 169 -5.12 9.18 9.70
CA PHE A 169 -4.64 9.25 8.31
C PHE A 169 -5.05 8.05 7.46
N HIS A 170 -5.85 8.29 6.43
CA HIS A 170 -6.33 7.28 5.50
C HIS A 170 -6.66 7.85 4.10
N SER A 171 -7.13 7.00 3.18
CA SER A 171 -7.38 7.41 1.78
C SER A 171 -8.67 8.21 1.54
N ARG A 172 -9.68 8.12 2.42
CA ARG A 172 -10.99 8.79 2.25
C ARG A 172 -11.02 10.29 2.60
N PHE A 173 -9.89 10.99 2.55
CA PHE A 173 -9.85 12.46 2.68
C PHE A 173 -9.82 13.10 1.30
N ALA A 174 -10.42 14.29 1.15
CA ALA A 174 -10.18 15.13 -0.03
C ALA A 174 -8.67 15.37 -0.18
N PHE A 175 -8.20 15.48 -1.41
CA PHE A 175 -6.76 15.60 -1.69
C PHE A 175 -6.08 16.74 -0.92
N THR A 176 -6.73 17.90 -0.79
CA THR A 176 -6.22 19.03 0.01
C THR A 176 -6.07 18.71 1.51
N ASP A 177 -7.08 18.06 2.10
CA ASP A 177 -7.08 17.68 3.51
C ASP A 177 -6.06 16.57 3.75
N ARG A 178 -5.94 15.62 2.80
CA ARG A 178 -4.93 14.58 2.81
C ARG A 178 -3.51 15.14 2.82
N ILE A 179 -3.20 16.13 1.97
CA ILE A 179 -1.89 16.81 1.97
C ILE A 179 -1.63 17.47 3.33
N THR A 180 -2.64 18.11 3.91
CA THR A 180 -2.51 18.76 5.22
C THR A 180 -2.18 17.74 6.32
N ILE A 181 -2.88 16.60 6.33
CA ILE A 181 -2.64 15.49 7.26
C ILE A 181 -1.26 14.87 7.03
N GLU A 182 -0.86 14.65 5.77
CA GLU A 182 0.45 14.11 5.41
C GLU A 182 1.59 15.02 5.90
N ASN A 183 1.49 16.32 5.65
CA ASN A 183 2.46 17.30 6.13
C ASN A 183 2.53 17.36 7.67
N LYS A 184 1.38 17.28 8.35
CA LYS A 184 1.31 17.21 9.82
C LYS A 184 1.91 15.91 10.36
N THR A 185 1.72 14.81 9.65
CA THR A 185 2.33 13.51 9.99
C THR A 185 3.85 13.58 9.86
N LEU A 186 4.36 14.18 8.77
CA LEU A 186 5.79 14.39 8.55
C LEU A 186 6.41 15.36 9.56
N SER A 187 5.70 16.41 9.97
CA SER A 187 6.22 17.33 10.99
C SER A 187 6.31 16.66 12.36
N TRP A 188 5.35 15.80 12.70
CA TRP A 188 5.35 15.09 13.98
C TRP A 188 6.32 13.92 14.03
N PHE A 189 6.45 13.14 12.96
CA PHE A 189 7.16 11.85 13.01
C PHE A 189 8.32 11.73 12.03
N GLY A 190 8.60 12.78 11.25
CA GLY A 190 9.66 12.77 10.25
C GLY A 190 11.07 12.79 10.83
N ASN A 191 12.05 12.65 9.94
CA ASN A 191 13.48 12.74 10.26
C ASN A 191 13.84 13.98 11.10
N HIS A 192 13.30 15.14 10.72
CA HIS A 192 13.62 16.42 11.34
C HIS A 192 12.71 16.78 12.53
N ALA A 193 11.79 15.90 12.92
CA ALA A 193 10.90 16.16 14.05
C ALA A 193 11.70 16.26 15.36
N SER A 194 11.48 17.38 16.07
CA SER A 194 12.05 17.64 17.40
C SER A 194 11.41 16.74 18.46
N VAL A 195 12.06 16.64 19.62
CA VAL A 195 11.50 15.89 20.77
C VAL A 195 10.12 16.43 21.16
N SER A 196 9.97 17.75 21.22
CA SER A 196 8.70 18.40 21.58
C SER A 196 7.58 18.15 20.58
N GLU A 197 7.87 18.05 19.28
CA GLU A 197 6.84 17.80 18.27
C GLU A 197 6.31 16.37 18.33
N ARG A 198 7.17 15.40 18.69
CA ARG A 198 6.85 13.97 18.80
C ARG A 198 6.16 13.60 20.11
N GLN A 199 6.41 14.36 21.17
CA GLN A 199 6.08 13.97 22.53
C GLN A 199 4.58 13.67 22.70
N GLY A 200 4.26 12.44 23.13
CA GLY A 200 2.90 12.01 23.42
C GLY A 200 1.95 11.98 22.21
N LYS A 201 2.48 11.96 20.98
CA LYS A 201 1.68 11.96 19.75
C LYS A 201 1.23 10.55 19.35
N VAL A 202 -0.01 10.45 18.89
CA VAL A 202 -0.63 9.20 18.44
C VAL A 202 -1.10 9.36 17.00
N LEU A 203 -0.71 8.41 16.15
CA LEU A 203 -1.20 8.30 14.78
C LEU A 203 -2.02 7.02 14.61
N ILE A 204 -3.30 7.16 14.28
CA ILE A 204 -4.10 6.06 13.78
C ILE A 204 -4.12 6.16 12.25
N ALA A 205 -3.66 5.13 11.57
CA ALA A 205 -3.53 5.17 10.12
C ALA A 205 -3.98 3.87 9.45
N THR A 206 -4.25 3.94 8.15
CA THR A 206 -4.30 2.73 7.31
C THR A 206 -2.97 2.53 6.58
N GLN A 207 -2.93 1.69 5.56
CA GLN A 207 -1.72 1.39 4.77
C GLN A 207 -1.09 2.62 4.07
N VAL A 208 -1.71 3.80 4.17
CA VAL A 208 -1.15 5.04 3.60
C VAL A 208 0.21 5.42 4.19
N VAL A 209 0.56 4.94 5.40
CA VAL A 209 1.86 5.19 6.03
C VAL A 209 2.95 4.18 5.62
N GLU A 210 2.59 3.14 4.87
CA GLU A 210 3.53 2.11 4.41
C GLU A 210 4.40 2.64 3.26
N GLN A 211 3.85 3.50 2.40
CA GLN A 211 4.48 3.90 1.13
C GLN A 211 5.06 5.31 1.19
N SER A 212 6.32 5.46 0.76
CA SER A 212 6.97 6.74 0.41
C SER A 212 7.04 7.83 1.50
N LEU A 213 6.71 7.53 2.76
CA LEU A 213 6.84 8.47 3.89
C LEU A 213 8.01 8.11 4.81
N ASP A 214 8.87 9.08 5.09
CA ASP A 214 10.02 8.94 5.98
C ASP A 214 9.60 9.19 7.44
N LEU A 215 8.90 8.21 8.03
CA LEU A 215 8.34 8.29 9.39
C LEU A 215 9.11 7.42 10.37
N ASP A 216 9.21 7.89 11.61
CA ASP A 216 9.87 7.22 12.73
C ASP A 216 9.01 7.28 13.98
N PHE A 217 8.62 6.11 14.49
CA PHE A 217 7.82 5.93 15.71
C PHE A 217 8.61 5.22 16.80
N ASP A 218 8.31 5.51 18.07
CA ASP A 218 8.92 4.81 19.21
C ASP A 218 8.24 3.46 19.46
N TRP A 219 6.91 3.42 19.29
CA TRP A 219 6.07 2.22 19.39
C TRP A 219 5.19 2.04 18.16
N MET A 220 4.89 0.78 17.83
CA MET A 220 4.00 0.46 16.72
C MET A 220 3.04 -0.67 17.07
N ILE A 221 1.79 -0.46 16.70
CA ILE A 221 0.72 -1.45 16.71
C ILE A 221 0.27 -1.66 15.27
N SER A 222 0.09 -2.90 14.88
CA SER A 222 -0.36 -3.28 13.54
C SER A 222 -1.44 -4.33 13.65
N ASP A 223 -2.45 -4.25 12.81
CA ASP A 223 -3.29 -5.42 12.55
C ASP A 223 -2.47 -6.50 11.84
N LEU A 224 -2.85 -7.77 12.01
CA LEU A 224 -2.27 -8.87 11.24
C LEU A 224 -2.36 -8.58 9.74
N ALA A 225 -1.26 -8.75 9.04
CA ALA A 225 -1.13 -8.53 7.61
C ALA A 225 -0.11 -9.53 7.05
N PRO A 226 -0.01 -9.70 5.72
CA PRO A 226 1.09 -10.44 5.11
C PRO A 226 2.46 -9.98 5.61
N ILE A 227 3.40 -10.92 5.69
CA ILE A 227 4.70 -10.72 6.34
C ILE A 227 5.53 -9.59 5.74
N ASP A 228 5.48 -9.40 4.43
CA ASP A 228 6.17 -8.33 3.71
C ASP A 228 5.63 -6.94 4.13
N LEU A 229 4.32 -6.80 4.30
CA LEU A 229 3.72 -5.56 4.82
C LEU A 229 4.11 -5.32 6.28
N LEU A 230 4.13 -6.36 7.13
CA LEU A 230 4.59 -6.22 8.52
C LEU A 230 6.06 -5.79 8.60
N ILE A 231 6.93 -6.33 7.74
CA ILE A 231 8.33 -5.91 7.64
C ILE A 231 8.43 -4.43 7.22
N GLN A 232 7.61 -3.97 6.27
CA GLN A 232 7.57 -2.57 5.86
C GLN A 232 7.04 -1.64 6.97
N ARG A 233 6.02 -2.08 7.70
CA ARG A 233 5.50 -1.35 8.88
C ARG A 233 6.59 -1.23 9.95
N ALA A 234 7.25 -2.34 10.29
CA ALA A 234 8.44 -2.34 11.15
C ALA A 234 9.58 -1.46 10.59
N GLY A 235 9.62 -1.24 9.27
CA GLY A 235 10.38 -0.21 8.54
C GLY A 235 10.33 1.21 9.13
N ARG A 236 9.22 1.56 9.80
CA ARG A 236 8.95 2.87 10.41
C ARG A 236 9.12 2.87 11.93
N LEU A 237 9.29 1.71 12.56
CA LEU A 237 9.57 1.58 13.98
C LEU A 237 11.06 1.83 14.22
N GLN A 238 11.38 2.85 15.00
CA GLN A 238 12.77 3.27 15.29
C GLN A 238 13.63 3.35 14.03
N ARG A 239 13.07 3.91 12.96
CA ARG A 239 13.71 4.10 11.65
C ARG A 239 14.93 5.02 11.72
N HIS A 240 14.93 5.90 12.71
CA HIS A 240 15.89 6.98 12.83
C HIS A 240 16.60 6.89 14.17
N ILE A 241 17.93 6.81 14.14
CA ILE A 241 18.71 6.66 15.37
C ILE A 241 18.49 7.89 16.27
N ARG A 242 18.02 7.63 17.49
CA ARG A 242 17.77 8.65 18.51
C ARG A 242 18.40 8.25 19.84
N ASP A 243 18.62 9.20 20.73
CA ASP A 243 19.03 8.93 22.11
C ASP A 243 17.84 8.50 22.99
N ALA A 244 18.08 8.24 24.28
CA ALA A 244 17.05 7.84 25.24
C ALA A 244 15.96 8.90 25.45
N HIS A 245 16.21 10.15 25.07
CA HIS A 245 15.28 11.27 25.18
C HIS A 245 14.55 11.55 23.85
N GLY A 246 14.81 10.76 22.80
CA GLY A 246 14.21 10.91 21.48
C GLY A 246 14.89 11.96 20.59
N GLN A 247 16.03 12.51 21.00
CA GLN A 247 16.79 13.45 20.18
C GLN A 247 17.54 12.71 19.07
N ARG A 248 17.52 13.26 17.86
CA ARG A 248 18.19 12.66 16.70
C ARG A 248 19.71 12.61 16.93
N GLN A 249 20.31 11.46 16.63
CA GLN A 249 21.76 11.29 16.60
C GLN A 249 22.21 10.59 15.31
N SER A 250 23.51 10.65 15.05
CA SER A 250 24.15 10.09 13.84
C SER A 250 24.89 8.77 14.09
N ALA A 251 25.10 8.40 15.35
CA ALA A 251 25.88 7.23 15.74
C ALA A 251 25.00 6.18 16.42
N LEU A 252 25.23 4.92 16.08
CA LEU A 252 24.72 3.77 16.82
C LEU A 252 25.37 3.68 18.21
N PRO A 253 24.73 3.01 19.18
CA PRO A 253 23.39 2.39 19.09
C PRO A 253 22.25 3.40 19.23
N ASP A 254 21.03 3.00 18.85
CA ASP A 254 19.83 3.73 19.29
C ASP A 254 19.75 3.68 20.82
N GLY A 255 19.48 4.83 21.44
CA GLY A 255 19.41 4.99 22.89
C GLY A 255 18.03 4.69 23.47
N ARG A 256 17.01 4.46 22.63
CA ARG A 256 15.69 4.02 23.08
C ARG A 256 15.70 2.53 23.44
N GLN A 257 14.62 2.09 24.07
CA GLN A 257 14.41 0.67 24.35
C GLN A 257 14.32 -0.13 23.04
N PRO A 258 14.73 -1.42 23.04
CA PRO A 258 14.61 -2.28 21.86
C PRO A 258 13.20 -2.25 21.25
N PRO A 259 13.08 -2.19 19.92
CA PRO A 259 11.80 -2.04 19.25
C PRO A 259 10.94 -3.30 19.40
N ILE A 260 9.66 -3.09 19.74
CA ILE A 260 8.64 -4.14 19.80
C ILE A 260 7.51 -3.80 18.83
N LEU A 261 7.21 -4.71 17.91
CA LEU A 261 6.03 -4.64 17.06
C LEU A 261 4.88 -5.37 17.73
N HIS A 262 3.84 -4.61 18.09
CA HIS A 262 2.60 -5.19 18.61
C HIS A 262 1.67 -5.57 17.46
N ILE A 263 1.29 -6.84 17.36
CA ILE A 263 0.41 -7.32 16.30
C ILE A 263 -0.91 -7.75 16.90
N LEU A 264 -1.99 -7.05 16.52
CA LEU A 264 -3.35 -7.50 16.76
C LEU A 264 -3.67 -8.66 15.82
N ALA A 265 -3.83 -9.84 16.39
CA ALA A 265 -4.09 -11.08 15.68
C ALA A 265 -5.11 -11.94 16.45
N PRO A 266 -5.82 -12.85 15.79
CA PRO A 266 -6.59 -13.85 16.51
C PRO A 266 -5.65 -14.71 17.38
N GLU A 267 -6.24 -15.42 18.35
CA GLU A 267 -5.52 -16.43 19.10
C GLU A 267 -4.97 -17.50 18.14
N TRP A 268 -3.74 -17.92 18.39
CA TRP A 268 -3.07 -18.90 17.53
C TRP A 268 -3.74 -20.26 17.64
N GLN A 269 -4.05 -20.83 16.48
CA GLN A 269 -4.62 -22.15 16.34
C GLN A 269 -3.84 -22.88 15.25
N GLU A 270 -3.19 -23.99 15.63
CA GLU A 270 -2.45 -24.84 14.68
C GLU A 270 -3.40 -25.40 13.60
N HIS A 271 -4.63 -25.72 13.99
CA HIS A 271 -5.70 -26.19 13.12
C HIS A 271 -6.81 -25.14 13.04
N ALA A 272 -6.48 -23.98 12.47
CA ALA A 272 -7.43 -22.88 12.32
C ALA A 272 -8.54 -23.22 11.30
N GLU A 273 -9.79 -22.97 11.69
CA GLU A 273 -10.98 -23.21 10.88
C GLU A 273 -11.41 -21.94 10.11
N GLU A 274 -12.45 -22.06 9.27
CA GLU A 274 -13.09 -20.91 8.63
C GLU A 274 -13.56 -19.88 9.67
N GLY A 275 -13.29 -18.60 9.42
CA GLY A 275 -13.67 -17.51 10.34
C GLY A 275 -12.69 -17.27 11.49
N TRP A 276 -11.53 -17.96 11.50
CA TRP A 276 -10.47 -17.83 12.50
C TRP A 276 -10.04 -16.39 12.83
N LEU A 277 -10.07 -15.48 11.85
CA LEU A 277 -9.76 -14.05 12.08
C LEU A 277 -10.68 -13.39 13.12
N GLY A 278 -11.86 -13.94 13.36
CA GLY A 278 -12.81 -13.44 14.34
C GLY A 278 -13.42 -12.08 13.97
N GLN A 279 -14.14 -11.48 14.93
CA GLN A 279 -14.83 -10.20 14.71
C GLN A 279 -13.86 -9.01 14.71
N GLU A 280 -12.82 -9.01 15.53
CA GLU A 280 -11.86 -7.90 15.66
C GLU A 280 -11.07 -7.62 14.38
N LEU A 281 -10.88 -8.64 13.54
CA LEU A 281 -10.14 -8.58 12.28
C LEU A 281 -11.02 -9.00 11.10
N LYS A 282 -12.35 -8.89 11.22
CA LYS A 282 -13.27 -9.17 10.12
C LYS A 282 -12.96 -8.31 8.88
N GLY A 283 -12.63 -7.03 9.10
CA GLY A 283 -12.18 -6.11 8.05
C GLY A 283 -10.92 -6.59 7.33
N THR A 284 -9.96 -7.12 8.07
CA THR A 284 -8.71 -7.71 7.54
C THR A 284 -8.99 -8.83 6.54
N GLY A 285 -9.93 -9.72 6.85
CA GLY A 285 -10.28 -10.84 5.96
C GLY A 285 -10.88 -10.42 4.62
N PHE A 286 -11.46 -9.21 4.53
CA PHE A 286 -11.91 -8.63 3.25
C PHE A 286 -10.78 -7.95 2.46
N VAL A 287 -9.77 -7.41 3.16
CA VAL A 287 -8.62 -6.75 2.53
C VAL A 287 -7.63 -7.79 2.01
N TYR A 288 -7.34 -8.81 2.81
CA TYR A 288 -6.44 -9.91 2.47
C TYR A 288 -7.27 -11.20 2.37
N ALA A 289 -7.66 -11.54 1.14
CA ALA A 289 -8.53 -12.69 0.87
C ALA A 289 -7.85 -14.05 1.11
N ASP A 290 -6.51 -14.11 1.03
CA ASP A 290 -5.74 -15.32 1.34
C ASP A 290 -5.50 -15.43 2.85
N HIS A 291 -6.42 -16.10 3.55
CA HIS A 291 -6.32 -16.28 5.00
C HIS A 291 -5.21 -17.25 5.40
N ALA A 292 -4.83 -18.18 4.51
CA ALA A 292 -3.69 -19.06 4.74
C ALA A 292 -2.37 -18.28 4.75
N CYS A 293 -2.23 -17.24 3.92
CA CYS A 293 -1.10 -16.32 3.95
C CYS A 293 -0.97 -15.60 5.32
N LEU A 294 -2.09 -15.13 5.88
CA LEU A 294 -2.11 -14.52 7.22
C LEU A 294 -1.75 -15.53 8.32
N TRP A 295 -2.28 -16.74 8.21
CA TRP A 295 -1.96 -17.83 9.14
C TRP A 295 -0.47 -18.20 9.09
N ARG A 296 0.11 -18.39 7.90
CA ARG A 296 1.55 -18.65 7.72
C ARG A 296 2.41 -17.52 8.28
N THR A 297 1.96 -16.27 8.12
CA THR A 297 2.64 -15.10 8.70
C THR A 297 2.70 -15.21 10.22
N GLN A 298 1.58 -15.54 10.88
CA GLN A 298 1.57 -15.75 12.33
C GLN A 298 2.39 -16.98 12.75
N ALA A 299 2.29 -18.09 12.01
CA ALA A 299 3.04 -19.33 12.27
C ALA A 299 4.55 -19.08 12.31
N LEU A 300 5.08 -18.45 11.26
CA LEU A 300 6.50 -18.14 11.12
C LEU A 300 6.96 -17.13 12.17
N LEU A 301 6.22 -16.04 12.38
CA LEU A 301 6.60 -15.06 13.40
C LEU A 301 6.54 -15.62 14.83
N ARG A 302 5.69 -16.61 15.12
CA ARG A 302 5.73 -17.34 16.40
C ARG A 302 6.93 -18.27 16.51
N GLN A 303 7.35 -18.90 15.40
CA GLN A 303 8.54 -19.74 15.37
C GLN A 303 9.82 -18.93 15.57
N TYR A 304 9.95 -17.76 14.91
CA TYR A 304 11.13 -16.91 15.02
C TYR A 304 11.10 -16.00 16.27
N GLY A 305 9.92 -15.53 16.68
CA GLY A 305 9.72 -14.57 17.78
C GLY A 305 10.07 -13.11 17.47
N GLU A 306 10.73 -12.87 16.34
CA GLU A 306 11.27 -11.57 15.96
C GLU A 306 11.49 -11.42 14.45
N ILE A 307 11.59 -10.18 14.01
CA ILE A 307 12.01 -9.79 12.67
C ILE A 307 13.45 -9.26 12.78
N ARG A 308 14.42 -10.03 12.29
CA ARG A 308 15.83 -9.66 12.20
C ARG A 308 16.16 -9.22 10.79
N MET A 309 16.35 -7.92 10.60
CA MET A 309 16.84 -7.35 9.36
C MET A 309 18.38 -7.32 9.39
N PRO A 310 19.06 -7.72 8.31
CA PRO A 310 18.54 -8.39 7.12
C PRO A 310 18.33 -9.91 7.28
N ASP A 311 18.86 -10.50 8.36
CA ASP A 311 19.16 -11.93 8.50
C ASP A 311 18.01 -12.90 8.20
N ASN A 312 16.81 -12.70 8.75
CA ASN A 312 15.68 -13.62 8.58
C ASN A 312 14.56 -13.05 7.69
N ALA A 313 14.74 -11.84 7.15
CA ALA A 313 13.73 -11.16 6.34
C ALA A 313 13.31 -12.00 5.12
N ARG A 314 14.31 -12.61 4.46
CA ARG A 314 14.10 -13.48 3.31
C ARG A 314 13.37 -14.76 3.68
N ASP A 315 13.80 -15.41 4.75
CA ASP A 315 13.19 -16.67 5.22
C ASP A 315 11.73 -16.47 5.62
N LEU A 316 11.41 -15.33 6.23
CA LEU A 316 10.05 -14.92 6.57
C LEU A 316 9.19 -14.73 5.33
N VAL A 317 9.66 -13.94 4.35
CA VAL A 317 8.92 -13.65 3.10
C VAL A 317 8.74 -14.92 2.28
N ASP A 318 9.82 -15.61 1.95
CA ASP A 318 9.75 -16.83 1.14
C ASP A 318 9.01 -17.95 1.89
N GLY A 319 9.11 -18.00 3.22
CA GLY A 319 8.36 -18.96 4.04
C GLY A 319 6.84 -18.84 3.88
N VAL A 320 6.31 -17.61 3.79
CA VAL A 320 4.89 -17.35 3.56
C VAL A 320 4.51 -17.60 2.11
N TYR A 321 5.22 -16.97 1.17
CA TYR A 321 4.82 -16.91 -0.24
C TYR A 321 5.14 -18.18 -1.02
N GLU A 322 6.24 -18.86 -0.71
CA GLU A 322 6.57 -20.18 -1.30
C GLU A 322 5.92 -21.33 -0.53
N GLN A 323 5.01 -21.02 0.41
CA GLN A 323 4.21 -21.98 1.17
C GLN A 323 5.04 -23.07 1.86
N LYS A 324 6.20 -22.69 2.43
CA LYS A 324 7.12 -23.64 3.10
C LYS A 324 6.49 -24.33 4.31
N ILE A 325 5.44 -23.73 4.88
CA ILE A 325 4.58 -24.34 5.89
C ILE A 325 3.19 -24.58 5.29
N ALA A 326 2.72 -25.82 5.42
CA ALA A 326 1.36 -26.19 5.03
C ALA A 326 0.35 -25.51 5.95
N ALA A 327 -0.62 -24.81 5.35
CA ALA A 327 -1.73 -24.22 6.10
C ALA A 327 -2.80 -25.29 6.40
N PRO A 328 -3.65 -25.07 7.42
CA PRO A 328 -4.82 -25.90 7.66
C PRO A 328 -5.68 -26.04 6.40
N ALA A 329 -6.26 -27.22 6.17
CA ALA A 329 -7.04 -27.52 4.97
C ALA A 329 -8.20 -26.52 4.74
N ASP A 330 -8.85 -26.11 5.82
CA ASP A 330 -9.96 -25.14 5.77
C ASP A 330 -9.50 -23.77 5.25
N LEU A 331 -8.30 -23.33 5.65
CA LEU A 331 -7.71 -22.09 5.16
C LEU A 331 -7.09 -22.23 3.76
N GLN A 332 -6.61 -23.43 3.41
CA GLN A 332 -6.04 -23.70 2.09
C GLN A 332 -7.07 -23.45 0.98
N THR A 333 -8.35 -23.77 1.22
CA THR A 333 -9.45 -23.45 0.28
C THR A 333 -9.49 -21.95 -0.08
N PHE A 334 -9.32 -21.06 0.91
CA PHE A 334 -9.26 -19.61 0.66
C PHE A 334 -8.03 -19.21 -0.15
N SER A 335 -6.88 -19.83 0.13
CA SER A 335 -5.64 -19.62 -0.64
C SER A 335 -5.80 -20.04 -2.10
N ASP A 336 -6.42 -21.20 -2.35
CA ASP A 336 -6.65 -21.71 -3.71
C ASP A 336 -7.60 -20.82 -4.51
N ILE A 337 -8.67 -20.32 -3.87
CA ILE A 337 -9.59 -19.35 -4.49
C ILE A 337 -8.85 -18.04 -4.80
N ALA A 338 -8.07 -17.52 -3.85
CA ALA A 338 -7.29 -16.31 -4.05
C ALA A 338 -6.27 -16.47 -5.18
N PHE A 339 -5.57 -17.61 -5.22
CA PHE A 339 -4.64 -17.95 -6.28
C PHE A 339 -5.31 -18.10 -7.65
N GLY A 340 -6.49 -18.73 -7.70
CA GLY A 340 -7.31 -18.81 -8.91
C GLY A 340 -7.69 -17.42 -9.45
N LYS A 341 -8.02 -16.47 -8.57
CA LYS A 341 -8.27 -15.07 -8.93
C LYS A 341 -7.00 -14.40 -9.49
N VAL A 342 -5.83 -14.65 -8.90
CA VAL A 342 -4.53 -14.15 -9.41
C VAL A 342 -4.24 -14.71 -10.80
N LEU A 343 -4.46 -16.00 -11.05
CA LEU A 343 -4.29 -16.61 -12.38
C LEU A 343 -5.26 -16.01 -13.41
N SER A 344 -6.53 -15.82 -13.03
CA SER A 344 -7.52 -15.15 -13.87
C SER A 344 -7.08 -13.73 -14.23
N GLN A 345 -6.66 -12.94 -13.24
CA GLN A 345 -6.11 -11.59 -13.43
C GLN A 345 -4.93 -11.59 -14.39
N ARG A 346 -3.98 -12.51 -14.22
CA ARG A 346 -2.81 -12.65 -15.10
C ARG A 346 -3.21 -13.00 -16.53
N SER A 347 -4.19 -13.88 -16.72
CA SER A 347 -4.71 -14.21 -18.04
C SER A 347 -5.34 -13.00 -18.73
N VAL A 348 -6.15 -12.23 -18.01
CA VAL A 348 -6.75 -10.98 -18.53
C VAL A 348 -5.67 -9.95 -18.87
N ALA A 349 -4.64 -9.80 -18.02
CA ALA A 349 -3.51 -8.93 -18.30
C ALA A 349 -2.77 -9.34 -19.57
N ALA A 350 -2.56 -10.65 -19.77
CA ALA A 350 -1.87 -11.18 -20.94
C ALA A 350 -2.63 -10.86 -22.25
N GLN A 351 -3.96 -10.98 -22.27
CA GLN A 351 -4.79 -10.60 -23.42
C GLN A 351 -4.77 -9.09 -23.70
N ASN A 352 -4.54 -8.26 -22.68
CA ASN A 352 -4.44 -6.81 -22.82
C ASN A 352 -3.03 -6.34 -23.25
N LEU A 353 -2.03 -7.22 -23.24
CA LEU A 353 -0.69 -6.89 -23.69
C LEU A 353 -0.60 -6.93 -25.21
N LEU A 354 0.18 -6.01 -25.76
CA LEU A 354 0.55 -6.06 -27.16
C LEU A 354 1.52 -7.22 -27.40
N ARG A 355 1.33 -7.92 -28.52
CA ARG A 355 2.22 -8.97 -29.00
C ARG A 355 3.45 -8.34 -29.64
N HIS A 356 4.57 -8.45 -28.93
CA HIS A 356 5.85 -7.89 -29.38
C HIS A 356 6.31 -8.46 -30.73
N ASP A 357 6.13 -9.76 -30.94
CA ASP A 357 6.54 -10.51 -32.13
C ASP A 357 5.85 -10.03 -33.43
N LEU A 358 4.67 -9.42 -33.32
CA LEU A 358 3.91 -8.89 -34.45
C LEU A 358 4.25 -7.42 -34.76
N GLY A 359 5.02 -6.74 -33.90
CA GLY A 359 5.37 -5.33 -34.08
C GLY A 359 4.16 -4.38 -33.98
N TYR A 360 4.23 -3.24 -34.68
CA TYR A 360 3.14 -2.26 -34.70
C TYR A 360 2.06 -2.66 -35.72
N ASP A 361 1.28 -3.67 -35.37
CA ASP A 361 0.19 -4.20 -36.18
C ASP A 361 -1.17 -4.07 -35.47
N ARG A 362 -2.27 -4.05 -36.23
CA ARG A 362 -3.62 -4.09 -35.64
C ARG A 362 -3.90 -5.42 -34.95
N GLU A 363 -3.34 -6.50 -35.46
CA GLU A 363 -3.41 -7.87 -34.92
C GLU A 363 -2.44 -8.09 -33.76
N SER A 364 -1.59 -7.10 -33.43
CA SER A 364 -0.76 -7.15 -32.22
C SER A 364 -1.58 -7.12 -30.92
N SER A 365 -2.90 -6.93 -31.02
CA SER A 365 -3.84 -7.00 -29.91
C SER A 365 -4.94 -8.00 -30.25
N ASP A 366 -5.26 -8.90 -29.32
CA ASP A 366 -6.40 -9.83 -29.45
C ASP A 366 -7.76 -9.11 -29.61
N PHE A 367 -7.78 -7.79 -29.41
CA PHE A 367 -8.97 -6.95 -29.44
C PHE A 367 -8.92 -5.84 -30.50
N LEU A 368 -8.00 -5.92 -31.47
CA LEU A 368 -7.99 -5.07 -32.68
C LEU A 368 -8.12 -3.55 -32.43
N TRP A 369 -7.56 -3.03 -31.33
CA TRP A 369 -7.60 -1.61 -30.97
C TRP A 369 -9.02 -1.03 -30.87
N ASP A 370 -9.96 -1.82 -30.36
CA ASP A 370 -11.35 -1.41 -30.14
C ASP A 370 -11.44 -0.08 -29.36
N LYS A 371 -12.18 0.88 -29.92
CA LYS A 371 -12.34 2.21 -29.35
C LYS A 371 -13.33 2.24 -28.18
N ASP A 372 -14.18 1.24 -28.07
CA ASP A 372 -15.25 1.19 -27.07
C ASP A 372 -14.85 0.39 -25.82
N ARG A 373 -13.65 -0.20 -25.83
CA ARG A 373 -13.12 -0.96 -24.70
C ARG A 373 -12.25 -0.09 -23.78
N GLU A 374 -12.66 0.01 -22.52
CA GLU A 374 -11.84 0.62 -21.48
C GLU A 374 -10.77 -0.37 -21.00
N PHE A 375 -9.52 -0.04 -21.28
CA PHE A 375 -8.38 -0.77 -20.72
C PHE A 375 -8.00 -0.15 -19.38
N SER A 376 -7.70 -0.98 -18.38
CA SER A 376 -7.19 -0.54 -17.08
C SER A 376 -5.76 -1.06 -16.87
N THR A 377 -4.96 -0.30 -16.12
CA THR A 377 -3.62 -0.73 -15.66
C THR A 377 -3.67 -1.52 -14.35
N ARG A 378 -4.87 -1.68 -13.76
CA ARG A 378 -5.14 -2.46 -12.54
C ARG A 378 -6.46 -3.20 -12.70
N LEU A 379 -6.54 -4.46 -12.26
CA LEU A 379 -7.79 -5.24 -12.24
C LEU A 379 -8.39 -5.33 -10.82
N GLY A 380 -7.99 -4.41 -9.93
CA GLY A 380 -8.49 -4.30 -8.57
C GLY A 380 -9.95 -3.83 -8.50
N GLU A 381 -10.48 -3.69 -7.29
CA GLU A 381 -11.82 -3.14 -7.08
C GLU A 381 -11.95 -1.76 -7.75
N GLU A 382 -12.97 -1.61 -8.59
CA GLU A 382 -13.26 -0.34 -9.25
C GLU A 382 -13.41 0.76 -8.20
N SER A 383 -12.81 1.92 -8.48
CA SER A 383 -12.92 3.10 -7.64
C SER A 383 -13.78 4.16 -8.31
N VAL A 384 -14.48 4.93 -7.50
CA VAL A 384 -15.31 6.06 -7.92
C VAL A 384 -14.66 7.33 -7.43
N ASP A 385 -14.50 8.30 -8.33
CA ASP A 385 -14.04 9.64 -7.99
C ASP A 385 -15.20 10.47 -7.45
N VAL A 386 -15.04 10.94 -6.22
CA VAL A 386 -16.02 11.75 -5.50
C VAL A 386 -15.43 13.14 -5.30
N TYR A 387 -16.14 14.15 -5.77
CA TYR A 387 -15.77 15.56 -5.68
C TYR A 387 -16.63 16.23 -4.61
N LEU A 388 -15.99 16.88 -3.64
CA LEU A 388 -16.69 17.66 -2.63
C LEU A 388 -16.98 19.06 -3.17
N ALA A 389 -18.25 19.47 -3.07
CA ALA A 389 -18.69 20.77 -3.57
C ALA A 389 -19.57 21.50 -2.55
N ARG A 390 -19.42 22.82 -2.48
CA ARG A 390 -20.35 23.73 -1.82
C ARG A 390 -21.42 24.14 -2.82
N LYS A 391 -22.66 24.27 -2.36
CA LYS A 391 -23.76 24.82 -3.17
C LYS A 391 -23.93 26.30 -2.82
N GLY A 392 -23.56 27.18 -3.74
CA GLY A 392 -23.72 28.62 -3.57
C GLY A 392 -25.18 29.05 -3.51
N ILE A 393 -25.41 30.27 -3.01
CA ILE A 393 -26.75 30.90 -2.96
C ILE A 393 -27.35 31.06 -4.36
N ASP A 394 -26.50 31.20 -5.38
CA ASP A 394 -26.82 31.22 -6.81
C ASP A 394 -27.17 29.84 -7.39
N GLY A 395 -27.15 28.79 -6.57
CA GLY A 395 -27.35 27.40 -6.98
C GLY A 395 -26.15 26.78 -7.69
N GLN A 396 -25.05 27.51 -7.89
CA GLN A 396 -23.86 27.00 -8.58
C GLN A 396 -23.01 26.14 -7.65
N LEU A 397 -22.42 25.09 -8.21
CA LEU A 397 -21.46 24.26 -7.50
C LEU A 397 -20.10 24.93 -7.48
N ARG A 398 -19.54 25.04 -6.29
CA ARG A 398 -18.18 25.52 -6.05
C ARG A 398 -17.36 24.39 -5.44
N PRO A 399 -16.11 24.17 -5.85
CA PRO A 399 -15.25 23.17 -5.22
C PRO A 399 -15.08 23.46 -3.72
N LEU A 400 -14.65 22.44 -2.95
CA LEU A 400 -14.30 22.58 -1.54
C LEU A 400 -13.24 23.68 -1.33
N VAL A 401 -12.28 23.80 -2.26
CA VAL A 401 -11.18 24.77 -2.20
C VAL A 401 -11.35 25.88 -3.23
N ASP A 402 -11.17 27.14 -2.82
CA ASP A 402 -11.31 28.34 -3.67
C ASP A 402 -10.03 28.70 -4.47
N GLU A 403 -9.00 27.85 -4.44
CA GLU A 403 -7.75 28.10 -5.15
C GLU A 403 -7.93 28.15 -6.67
N ILE A 404 -7.09 28.93 -7.36
CA ILE A 404 -7.20 29.14 -8.81
C ILE A 404 -6.85 27.86 -9.58
N ASP A 405 -5.83 27.13 -9.14
CA ASP A 405 -5.28 25.99 -9.87
C ASP A 405 -5.78 24.66 -9.30
N PHE A 406 -6.36 23.83 -10.19
CA PHE A 406 -6.76 22.45 -9.92
C PHE A 406 -7.74 22.27 -8.73
N CYS A 407 -8.53 23.29 -8.38
CA CYS A 407 -9.46 23.28 -7.25
C CYS A 407 -10.36 22.04 -7.16
N TRP A 408 -10.89 21.57 -8.30
CA TRP A 408 -11.69 20.34 -8.35
C TRP A 408 -10.89 19.08 -8.05
N GLU A 409 -9.66 18.96 -8.56
CA GLU A 409 -8.78 17.83 -8.21
C GLU A 409 -8.38 17.87 -6.75
N LYS A 410 -8.14 19.06 -6.19
CA LYS A 410 -7.86 19.25 -4.77
C LYS A 410 -9.05 18.92 -3.87
N SER A 411 -10.27 19.01 -4.41
CA SER A 411 -11.53 18.65 -3.75
C SER A 411 -11.95 17.20 -3.96
N ARG A 412 -11.12 16.40 -4.65
CA ARG A 412 -11.43 15.02 -5.01
C ARG A 412 -10.91 14.04 -3.95
N LEU A 413 -11.68 12.98 -3.73
CA LEU A 413 -11.23 11.75 -3.09
C LEU A 413 -11.72 10.53 -3.90
N SER A 414 -11.16 9.36 -3.62
CA SER A 414 -11.55 8.12 -4.31
C SER A 414 -12.00 7.07 -3.31
N VAL A 415 -13.10 6.40 -3.61
CA VAL A 415 -13.66 5.30 -2.79
C VAL A 415 -13.91 4.07 -3.65
N ARG A 416 -13.96 2.89 -3.01
CA ARG A 416 -14.35 1.65 -3.68
C ARG A 416 -15.78 1.76 -4.19
N LYS A 417 -16.05 1.27 -5.41
CA LYS A 417 -17.38 1.32 -6.04
C LYS A 417 -18.44 0.57 -5.24
N SER A 418 -18.10 -0.60 -4.71
CA SER A 418 -18.98 -1.38 -3.83
C SER A 418 -19.38 -0.60 -2.57
N TRP A 419 -18.41 0.11 -1.97
CA TRP A 419 -18.66 0.99 -0.83
C TRP A 419 -19.53 2.19 -1.24
N TRP A 420 -19.25 2.82 -2.39
CA TRP A 420 -20.07 3.93 -2.90
C TRP A 420 -21.51 3.49 -3.11
N GLN A 421 -21.75 2.37 -3.80
CA GLN A 421 -23.10 1.83 -4.05
C GLN A 421 -23.88 1.56 -2.76
N LYS A 422 -23.20 1.17 -1.69
CA LYS A 422 -23.82 0.91 -0.39
C LYS A 422 -24.16 2.20 0.38
N ASN A 423 -23.34 3.25 0.26
CA ASN A 423 -23.41 4.42 1.15
C ASN A 423 -23.93 5.69 0.46
N SER A 424 -23.89 5.78 -0.88
CA SER A 424 -24.24 7.00 -1.64
C SER A 424 -25.65 7.50 -1.40
N GLY A 425 -26.58 6.61 -1.01
CA GLY A 425 -27.96 6.97 -0.67
C GLY A 425 -28.10 7.88 0.56
N THR A 426 -27.07 7.98 1.40
CA THR A 426 -27.06 8.86 2.58
C THR A 426 -26.44 10.23 2.32
N PHE A 427 -25.82 10.42 1.15
CA PHE A 427 -25.12 11.66 0.82
C PHE A 427 -26.04 12.64 0.12
N GLN A 428 -25.86 13.93 0.42
CA GLN A 428 -26.54 14.96 -0.37
C GLN A 428 -25.78 15.14 -1.67
N CYS A 429 -26.43 14.80 -2.77
CA CYS A 429 -25.91 14.96 -4.13
C CYS A 429 -26.70 16.06 -4.85
N PRO A 430 -26.11 16.76 -5.82
CA PRO A 430 -26.86 17.62 -6.72
C PRO A 430 -27.82 16.81 -7.60
N ASP A 431 -28.79 17.48 -8.23
CA ASP A 431 -29.65 16.86 -9.23
C ASP A 431 -28.87 16.34 -10.45
N GLU A 432 -29.48 15.42 -11.21
CA GLU A 432 -28.82 14.73 -12.32
C GLU A 432 -28.44 15.68 -13.46
N GLU A 433 -29.19 16.78 -13.65
CA GLU A 433 -28.89 17.80 -14.65
C GLU A 433 -27.59 18.54 -14.32
N THR A 434 -27.47 18.99 -13.07
CA THR A 434 -26.28 19.66 -12.53
C THR A 434 -25.07 18.72 -12.57
N LEU A 435 -25.25 17.46 -12.18
CA LEU A 435 -24.18 16.45 -12.23
C LEU A 435 -23.73 16.19 -13.68
N THR A 436 -24.66 16.07 -14.61
CA THR A 436 -24.35 15.90 -16.05
C THR A 436 -23.59 17.10 -16.60
N CYS A 437 -23.98 18.31 -16.22
CA CYS A 437 -23.27 19.55 -16.60
C CYS A 437 -21.83 19.55 -16.09
N PHE A 438 -21.62 19.18 -14.82
CA PHE A 438 -20.29 19.05 -14.23
C PHE A 438 -19.42 18.03 -15.00
N ARG A 439 -19.94 16.82 -15.22
CA ARG A 439 -19.22 15.74 -15.93
C ARG A 439 -18.76 16.18 -17.32
N LYS A 440 -19.61 16.90 -18.06
CA LYS A 440 -19.29 17.47 -19.37
C LYS A 440 -18.25 18.58 -19.28
N ARG A 441 -18.48 19.58 -18.42
CA ARG A 441 -17.61 20.77 -18.29
C ARG A 441 -16.19 20.39 -17.85
N HIS A 442 -16.07 19.45 -16.92
CA HIS A 442 -14.78 19.05 -16.34
C HIS A 442 -14.18 17.78 -16.96
N HIS A 443 -14.82 17.22 -18.00
CA HIS A 443 -14.34 16.00 -18.69
C HIS A 443 -14.17 14.82 -17.73
N ARG A 444 -15.13 14.65 -16.81
CA ARG A 444 -15.17 13.60 -15.78
C ARG A 444 -16.42 12.74 -15.95
N PRO A 445 -16.48 11.81 -16.91
CA PRO A 445 -17.70 11.09 -17.26
C PRO A 445 -18.25 10.23 -16.11
N SER A 446 -17.38 9.71 -15.24
CA SER A 446 -17.71 8.88 -14.08
C SER A 446 -17.63 9.62 -12.75
N GLY A 447 -17.43 10.95 -12.77
CA GLY A 447 -17.33 11.75 -11.54
C GLY A 447 -18.66 11.83 -10.80
N HIS A 448 -18.60 11.75 -9.47
CA HIS A 448 -19.73 12.00 -8.57
C HIS A 448 -19.47 13.24 -7.72
N ILE A 449 -20.54 13.94 -7.33
CA ILE A 449 -20.43 15.11 -6.47
C ILE A 449 -21.18 14.84 -5.17
N VAL A 450 -20.55 15.19 -4.06
CA VAL A 450 -21.16 15.21 -2.73
C VAL A 450 -21.12 16.63 -2.21
N LEU A 451 -22.27 17.10 -1.73
CA LEU A 451 -22.41 18.46 -1.22
C LEU A 451 -21.87 18.57 0.20
N VAL A 452 -21.23 19.67 0.52
CA VAL A 452 -20.77 20.02 1.87
C VAL A 452 -21.21 21.45 2.21
N SER A 453 -21.24 21.77 3.50
CA SER A 453 -21.49 23.14 3.96
C SER A 453 -20.40 24.10 3.50
N GLU A 454 -20.64 25.41 3.64
CA GLU A 454 -19.65 26.45 3.33
C GLU A 454 -18.32 26.27 4.09
N MET A 455 -18.35 25.63 5.26
CA MET A 455 -17.15 25.31 6.05
C MET A 455 -16.38 24.08 5.54
N GLY A 456 -16.92 23.38 4.53
CA GLY A 456 -16.38 22.12 4.00
C GLY A 456 -16.76 20.90 4.82
N GLU A 457 -17.80 20.99 5.65
CA GLU A 457 -18.22 19.96 6.61
C GLU A 457 -19.63 19.44 6.27
N ALA A 458 -19.90 18.17 6.57
CA ALA A 458 -21.19 17.52 6.44
C ALA A 458 -21.31 16.35 7.44
N SER A 459 -22.51 15.80 7.64
CA SER A 459 -22.69 14.62 8.51
C SER A 459 -21.89 13.40 8.05
N TYR A 460 -21.55 13.33 6.76
CA TYR A 460 -20.77 12.26 6.14
C TYR A 460 -19.36 12.68 5.73
N TYR A 461 -18.94 13.94 5.94
CA TYR A 461 -17.58 14.36 5.64
C TYR A 461 -17.09 15.40 6.63
N SER A 462 -15.88 15.20 7.15
CA SER A 462 -15.18 16.25 7.90
C SER A 462 -13.70 16.27 7.60
N LYS A 463 -13.05 17.41 7.83
CA LYS A 463 -11.58 17.50 7.73
C LYS A 463 -10.84 16.60 8.73
N ARG A 464 -11.56 16.15 9.77
CA ARG A 464 -11.03 15.33 10.86
C ARG A 464 -11.21 13.83 10.64
N PHE A 465 -12.35 13.40 10.11
CA PHE A 465 -12.71 11.99 9.92
C PHE A 465 -12.75 11.54 8.45
N GLY A 466 -12.63 12.47 7.50
CA GLY A 466 -12.79 12.22 6.08
C GLY A 466 -14.22 11.80 5.73
N LEU A 467 -14.38 11.10 4.61
CA LEU A 467 -15.68 10.60 4.16
C LEU A 467 -16.09 9.36 4.97
N VAL A 468 -17.29 9.46 5.56
CA VAL A 468 -17.84 8.53 6.54
C VAL A 468 -18.64 7.41 5.91
#